data_AF-F6Z0E6-F1
#
_entry.id   AF-F6Z0E6-F1
#
_cell.length_a   1.000
_cell.length_b   1.000
_cell.length_c   1.000
_cell.angle_alpha   90.00
_cell.angle_beta   90.00
_cell.angle_gamma   90.00
#
_symmetry.space_group_name_H-M   'P 1'
#
loop_
_entity.id
_entity.type
_entity.pdbx_description
1 polymer ?
#
loop_
_entity_poly.entity_id
_entity_poly.type
_entity_poly.pdbx_seq_one_letter_code
_entity_poly.pdbx_strand_id
1 'polypeptide(L)'
;PHNSALDKKTKERVNYLQQLLKDKKQCQLYPTIFVHVERLLDEEIVKVRSVLFQNGDKQPLELPPPQGPTITLTEKVYVPVKDHPEYNFVGRLLGPRGLTAKQLEQETKCKIMVRGKGSMRDKKKIKGDLHMFCKT
;
A
#
# COMPACT_ATOMS: atom_id res chain seq x y z
N PRO A 1 -31.26 4.16 11.13
CA PRO A 1 -31.67 4.04 9.70
C PRO A 1 -30.78 4.77 8.66
N HIS A 2 -29.68 5.44 9.04
CA HIS A 2 -28.95 6.37 8.16
C HIS A 2 -27.69 5.80 7.46
N ASN A 3 -27.54 4.47 7.36
CA ASN A 3 -26.27 3.84 6.93
C ASN A 3 -26.33 3.06 5.59
N SER A 4 -27.48 3.01 4.92
CA SER A 4 -27.69 2.17 3.72
C SER A 4 -27.12 2.76 2.43
N ALA A 5 -27.14 4.09 2.27
CA ALA A 5 -26.68 4.75 1.04
C ALA A 5 -25.14 4.78 0.92
N LEU A 6 -24.44 4.96 2.04
CA LEU A 6 -22.97 4.94 2.09
C LEU A 6 -22.43 3.53 1.77
N ASP A 7 -23.09 2.51 2.28
CA ASP A 7 -22.77 1.10 2.01
C ASP A 7 -23.02 0.74 0.54
N LYS A 8 -24.13 1.23 -0.05
CA LYS A 8 -24.45 1.01 -1.48
C LYS A 8 -23.42 1.66 -2.41
N LYS A 9 -23.04 2.92 -2.17
CA LYS A 9 -22.04 3.64 -2.97
C LYS A 9 -20.65 3.02 -2.85
N THR A 10 -20.31 2.49 -1.68
CA THR A 10 -19.06 1.75 -1.47
C THR A 10 -19.09 0.42 -2.25
N LYS A 11 -20.18 -0.33 -2.20
CA LYS A 11 -20.37 -1.56 -3.00
C LYS A 11 -20.28 -1.31 -4.50
N GLU A 12 -20.90 -0.25 -5.00
CA GLU A 12 -20.81 0.15 -6.42
C GLU A 12 -19.36 0.43 -6.84
N ARG A 13 -18.61 1.16 -6.02
CA ARG A 13 -17.19 1.43 -6.26
C ARG A 13 -16.32 0.17 -6.20
N VAL A 14 -16.62 -0.76 -5.29
CA VAL A 14 -15.94 -2.06 -5.23
C VAL A 14 -16.20 -2.88 -6.49
N ASN A 15 -17.44 -2.91 -6.98
CA ASN A 15 -17.79 -3.57 -8.24
C ASN A 15 -17.09 -2.93 -9.43
N TYR A 16 -17.02 -1.59 -9.48
CA TYR A 16 -16.29 -0.86 -10.51
C TYR A 16 -14.79 -1.19 -10.50
N LEU A 17 -14.16 -1.25 -9.32
CA LEU A 17 -12.77 -1.69 -9.19
C LEU A 17 -12.56 -3.12 -9.73
N GLN A 18 -13.50 -4.03 -9.49
CA GLN A 18 -13.43 -5.38 -10.03
C GLN A 18 -13.49 -5.40 -11.58
N GLN A 19 -14.33 -4.55 -12.17
CA GLN A 19 -14.41 -4.38 -13.63
C GLN A 19 -13.07 -3.86 -14.19
N LEU A 20 -12.51 -2.80 -13.61
CA LEU A 20 -11.20 -2.26 -14.04
C LEU A 20 -10.08 -3.31 -13.97
N LEU A 21 -10.06 -4.14 -12.93
CA LEU A 21 -9.08 -5.22 -12.80
C LEU A 21 -9.27 -6.33 -13.84
N LYS A 22 -10.51 -6.57 -14.29
CA LYS A 22 -10.82 -7.51 -15.36
C LYS A 22 -10.36 -6.96 -16.70
N ASP A 23 -10.67 -5.70 -16.99
CA ASP A 23 -10.27 -5.01 -18.22
C ASP A 23 -8.75 -4.95 -18.34
N LYS A 24 -8.05 -4.62 -17.24
CA LYS A 24 -6.58 -4.66 -17.18
C LYS A 24 -6.03 -6.03 -17.58
N LYS A 25 -6.60 -7.13 -17.08
CA LYS A 25 -6.17 -8.48 -17.46
C LYS A 25 -6.37 -8.75 -18.95
N GLN A 26 -7.45 -8.25 -19.54
CA GLN A 26 -7.71 -8.41 -20.98
C GLN A 26 -6.72 -7.60 -21.81
N CYS A 27 -6.45 -6.34 -21.45
CA CYS A 27 -5.45 -5.53 -22.14
C CYS A 27 -4.04 -6.15 -22.07
N GLN A 28 -3.70 -6.82 -20.97
CA GLN A 28 -2.42 -7.51 -20.83
C GLN A 28 -2.23 -8.71 -21.78
N LEU A 29 -3.30 -9.25 -22.36
CA LEU A 29 -3.22 -10.30 -23.39
C LEU A 29 -2.69 -9.77 -24.73
N TYR A 30 -2.71 -8.45 -24.92
CA TYR A 30 -2.32 -7.76 -26.14
C TYR A 30 -1.23 -6.73 -25.84
N PRO A 31 -0.01 -7.19 -25.47
CA PRO A 31 1.10 -6.30 -25.17
C PRO A 31 1.38 -5.39 -26.37
N THR A 32 1.85 -4.17 -26.08
CA THR A 32 2.22 -3.09 -27.03
C THR A 32 1.11 -2.51 -27.92
N ILE A 33 -0.08 -3.10 -27.97
CA ILE A 33 -1.21 -2.57 -28.76
C ILE A 33 -1.92 -1.42 -28.00
N PHE A 34 -2.08 -1.58 -26.69
CA PHE A 34 -2.91 -0.70 -25.86
C PHE A 34 -2.09 0.08 -24.81
N VAL A 35 -0.89 0.55 -25.16
CA VAL A 35 0.04 1.19 -24.20
C VAL A 35 -0.59 2.35 -23.43
N HIS A 36 -1.34 3.21 -24.12
CA HIS A 36 -2.00 4.35 -23.46
C HIS A 36 -3.22 3.95 -22.63
N VAL A 37 -3.98 2.94 -23.06
CA VAL A 37 -5.15 2.45 -22.33
C VAL A 37 -4.70 1.73 -21.05
N GLU A 38 -3.61 0.97 -21.10
CA GLU A 38 -3.04 0.33 -19.91
C GLU A 38 -2.62 1.39 -18.87
N ARG A 39 -1.99 2.49 -19.29
CA ARG A 39 -1.64 3.60 -18.39
C ARG A 39 -2.88 4.21 -17.75
N LEU A 40 -3.92 4.51 -18.53
CA LEU A 40 -5.16 5.11 -18.04
C LEU A 40 -5.90 4.17 -17.06
N LEU A 41 -5.95 2.88 -17.36
CA LEU A 41 -6.51 1.86 -16.47
C LEU A 41 -5.76 1.85 -15.13
N ASP A 42 -4.44 1.93 -15.15
CA ASP A 42 -3.65 1.95 -13.92
C ASP A 42 -3.87 3.20 -13.08
N GLU A 43 -3.95 4.37 -13.71
CA GLU A 43 -4.27 5.63 -13.04
C GLU A 43 -5.66 5.57 -12.37
N GLU A 44 -6.68 5.06 -13.07
CA GLU A 44 -8.02 4.95 -12.52
C GLU A 44 -8.12 3.89 -11.41
N ILE A 45 -7.43 2.74 -11.56
CA ILE A 45 -7.34 1.73 -10.49
C ILE A 45 -6.72 2.33 -9.23
N VAL A 46 -5.65 3.11 -9.37
CA VAL A 46 -5.01 3.80 -8.23
C VAL A 46 -5.97 4.77 -7.58
N LYS A 47 -6.69 5.57 -8.37
CA LYS A 47 -7.67 6.54 -7.89
C LYS A 47 -8.83 5.90 -7.13
N VAL A 48 -9.47 4.88 -7.71
CA VAL A 48 -10.60 4.17 -7.09
C VAL A 48 -10.16 3.48 -5.80
N ARG A 49 -8.96 2.89 -5.78
CA ARG A 49 -8.38 2.31 -4.56
C ARG A 49 -8.11 3.35 -3.50
N SER A 50 -7.54 4.50 -3.87
CA SER A 50 -7.31 5.59 -2.93
C SER A 50 -8.61 6.00 -2.26
N VAL A 51 -9.69 6.17 -3.03
CA VAL A 51 -10.99 6.54 -2.49
C VAL A 51 -11.66 5.44 -1.63
N LEU A 52 -11.42 4.16 -1.93
CA LEU A 52 -11.98 3.03 -1.17
C LEU A 52 -11.19 2.70 0.10
N PHE A 53 -9.88 2.93 0.09
CA PHE A 53 -8.95 2.45 1.11
C PHE A 53 -8.12 3.56 1.77
N GLN A 54 -8.38 4.83 1.48
CA GLN A 54 -7.75 5.96 2.19
C GLN A 54 -8.06 5.85 3.69
N ASN A 55 -7.00 5.68 4.47
CA ASN A 55 -7.07 5.67 5.92
C ASN A 55 -6.96 7.12 6.43
N GLY A 56 -8.11 7.79 6.56
CA GLY A 56 -8.28 9.07 7.25
C GLY A 56 -7.74 10.30 6.51
N ASP A 57 -8.22 11.47 6.91
CA ASP A 57 -7.83 12.81 6.44
C ASP A 57 -6.34 13.07 6.68
N LYS A 58 -5.47 12.54 5.82
CA LYS A 58 -4.06 12.95 5.77
C LYS A 58 -3.94 14.00 4.69
N GLN A 59 -4.05 15.26 5.09
CA GLN A 59 -3.59 16.35 4.24
C GLN A 59 -2.13 16.09 3.87
N PRO A 60 -1.75 16.24 2.58
CA PRO A 60 -0.35 16.11 2.18
C PRO A 60 0.52 17.03 3.04
N LEU A 61 1.59 16.49 3.60
CA LEU A 61 2.57 17.29 4.33
C LEU A 61 3.30 18.20 3.33
N GLU A 62 3.07 19.51 3.41
CA GLU A 62 3.85 20.49 2.65
C GLU A 62 5.24 20.62 3.29
N LEU A 63 6.26 20.13 2.58
CA LEU A 63 7.64 20.18 3.05
C LEU A 63 8.28 21.54 2.68
N PRO A 64 9.14 22.10 3.55
CA PRO A 64 9.92 23.28 3.20
C PRO A 64 10.90 22.97 2.06
N PRO A 65 11.41 23.99 1.35
CA PRO A 65 12.42 23.79 0.33
C PRO A 65 13.68 23.15 0.93
N PRO A 66 14.38 22.29 0.17
CA PRO A 66 15.56 21.58 0.66
C PRO A 66 16.66 22.58 1.04
N GLN A 67 17.24 22.40 2.24
CA GLN A 67 18.36 23.19 2.74
C GLN A 67 19.49 22.27 3.17
N GLY A 68 20.69 22.53 2.66
CA GLY A 68 21.88 21.76 3.02
C GLY A 68 22.08 20.44 2.26
N PRO A 69 23.03 19.61 2.70
CA PRO A 69 23.34 18.33 2.05
C PRO A 69 22.23 17.29 2.27
N THR A 70 22.06 16.38 1.32
CA THR A 70 21.11 15.27 1.45
C THR A 70 21.49 14.36 2.61
N ILE A 71 20.62 14.23 3.60
CA ILE A 71 20.76 13.30 4.71
C ILE A 71 19.82 12.11 4.53
N THR A 72 20.27 10.96 4.98
CA THR A 72 19.49 9.72 4.98
C THR A 72 19.17 9.37 6.42
N LEU A 73 17.90 9.43 6.80
CA LEU A 73 17.44 9.02 8.12
C LEU A 73 16.90 7.61 8.07
N THR A 74 17.07 6.84 9.14
CA THR A 74 16.54 5.48 9.22
C THR A 74 16.05 5.23 10.63
N GLU A 75 14.75 4.99 10.76
CA GLU A 75 14.10 4.70 12.03
C GLU A 75 13.70 3.23 12.09
N LYS A 76 13.96 2.58 13.24
CA LYS A 76 13.61 1.18 13.49
C LYS A 76 12.40 1.10 14.43
N VAL A 77 11.31 0.54 13.93
CA VAL A 77 10.06 0.34 14.69
C VAL A 77 9.85 -1.15 14.92
N TYR A 78 9.72 -1.58 16.18
CA TYR A 78 9.42 -2.97 16.52
C TYR A 78 7.94 -3.27 16.39
N VAL A 79 7.61 -4.50 15.95
CA VAL A 79 6.23 -4.95 15.80
C VAL A 79 5.81 -5.75 17.04
N PRO A 80 4.68 -5.45 17.69
CA PRO A 80 4.24 -6.07 18.94
C PRO A 80 3.64 -7.47 18.72
N VAL A 81 4.43 -8.39 18.15
CA VAL A 81 4.01 -9.78 17.88
C VAL A 81 3.89 -10.63 19.14
N LYS A 82 4.50 -10.20 20.25
CA LYS A 82 4.42 -10.91 21.54
C LYS A 82 3.07 -10.66 22.22
N ASP A 83 2.56 -9.44 22.11
CA ASP A 83 1.30 -9.02 22.71
C ASP A 83 0.08 -9.47 21.87
N HIS A 84 0.26 -9.54 20.55
CA HIS A 84 -0.78 -9.95 19.61
C HIS A 84 -0.27 -11.01 18.61
N PRO A 85 -0.04 -12.25 19.05
CA PRO A 85 0.55 -13.30 18.22
C PRO A 85 -0.36 -13.79 17.09
N GLU A 86 -1.67 -13.65 17.24
CA GLU A 86 -2.66 -14.03 16.22
C GLU A 86 -2.82 -13.01 15.09
N TYR A 87 -2.30 -11.79 15.26
CA TYR A 87 -2.48 -10.72 14.30
C TYR A 87 -1.37 -10.70 13.23
N ASN A 88 -1.78 -10.66 11.96
CA ASN A 88 -0.84 -10.59 10.84
C ASN A 88 -0.47 -9.14 10.48
N PHE A 89 0.45 -8.56 11.25
CA PHE A 89 0.95 -7.20 11.02
C PHE A 89 1.58 -7.02 9.64
N VAL A 90 2.42 -7.95 9.21
CA VAL A 90 3.15 -7.86 7.93
C VAL A 90 2.16 -7.90 6.76
N GLY A 91 1.19 -8.82 6.78
CA GLY A 91 0.16 -8.93 5.77
C GLY A 91 -0.72 -7.69 5.70
N ARG A 92 -1.10 -7.13 6.85
CA ARG A 92 -1.89 -5.90 6.92
C ARG A 92 -1.14 -4.69 6.37
N LEU A 93 0.14 -4.54 6.72
CA LEU A 93 0.98 -3.43 6.26
C LEU A 93 1.22 -3.50 4.76
N LEU A 94 1.66 -4.65 4.24
CA LEU A 94 1.97 -4.81 2.82
C LEU A 94 0.71 -4.70 1.96
N GLY A 95 -0.39 -5.27 2.45
CA GLY A 95 -1.63 -5.35 1.70
C GLY A 95 -1.52 -6.24 0.45
N PRO A 96 -2.58 -6.27 -0.38
CA PRO A 96 -2.61 -7.12 -1.57
C PRO A 96 -1.49 -6.71 -2.53
N ARG A 97 -0.65 -7.68 -2.92
CA ARG A 97 0.50 -7.48 -3.83
C ARG A 97 1.49 -6.38 -3.38
N GLY A 98 1.54 -6.05 -2.08
CA GLY A 98 2.42 -5.00 -1.56
C GLY A 98 1.94 -3.56 -1.87
N LEU A 99 0.72 -3.40 -2.38
CA LEU A 99 0.22 -2.11 -2.86
C LEU A 99 0.03 -1.09 -1.73
N THR A 100 -0.37 -1.54 -0.55
CA THR A 100 -0.58 -0.64 0.61
C THR A 100 0.76 -0.06 1.08
N ALA A 101 1.79 -0.89 1.19
CA ALA A 101 3.13 -0.40 1.51
C ALA A 101 3.67 0.54 0.42
N LYS A 102 3.51 0.19 -0.86
CA LYS A 102 3.95 1.04 -1.98
C LYS A 102 3.25 2.41 -1.98
N GLN A 103 1.95 2.43 -1.71
CA GLN A 103 1.20 3.69 -1.59
C GLN A 103 1.71 4.53 -0.42
N LEU A 104 1.93 3.91 0.74
CA LEU A 104 2.49 4.59 1.91
C LEU A 104 3.88 5.18 1.63
N GLU A 105 4.75 4.46 0.93
CA GLU A 105 6.05 4.96 0.48
C GLU A 105 5.91 6.16 -0.49
N GLN A 106 4.95 6.12 -1.41
CA GLN A 106 4.71 7.21 -2.37
C GLN A 106 4.18 8.49 -1.71
N GLU A 107 3.29 8.34 -0.72
CA GLU A 107 2.68 9.44 0.03
C GLU A 107 3.68 10.09 0.99
N THR A 108 4.47 9.28 1.70
CA THR A 108 5.44 9.77 2.71
C THR A 108 6.80 10.13 2.13
N LYS A 109 7.10 9.67 0.90
CA LYS A 109 8.43 9.70 0.29
C LYS A 109 9.49 8.93 1.08
N CYS A 110 9.07 8.05 1.98
CA CYS A 110 9.95 7.15 2.72
C CYS A 110 10.00 5.77 2.05
N LYS A 111 11.09 5.04 2.27
CA LYS A 111 11.24 3.62 1.94
C LYS A 111 10.97 2.77 3.18
N ILE A 112 10.09 1.79 3.05
CA ILE A 112 9.65 0.90 4.13
C ILE A 112 10.22 -0.49 3.91
N MET A 113 10.90 -1.04 4.92
CA MET A 113 11.50 -2.38 4.85
C MET A 113 11.12 -3.22 6.07
N VAL A 114 10.46 -4.35 5.87
CA VAL A 114 10.12 -5.31 6.94
C VAL A 114 11.25 -6.34 7.10
N ARG A 115 11.74 -6.56 8.32
CA ARG A 115 12.86 -7.45 8.65
C ARG A 115 12.62 -8.20 9.96
N GLY A 116 13.42 -9.25 10.21
CA GLY A 116 13.39 -10.02 11.46
C GLY A 116 12.57 -11.32 11.37
N LYS A 117 12.44 -12.02 12.51
CA LYS A 117 11.73 -13.30 12.58
C LYS A 117 10.25 -13.11 12.24
N GLY A 118 9.78 -13.80 11.21
CA GLY A 118 8.39 -13.69 10.73
C GLY A 118 8.18 -12.67 9.61
N SER A 119 9.23 -11.98 9.14
CA SER A 119 9.12 -11.06 7.99
C SER A 119 9.03 -11.79 6.64
N MET A 120 9.57 -13.01 6.56
CA MET A 120 9.52 -13.85 5.38
C MET A 120 8.49 -14.96 5.54
N ARG A 121 7.87 -15.35 4.42
CA ARG A 121 6.93 -16.48 4.38
C ARG A 121 7.62 -17.79 4.76
N ASP A 122 8.88 -17.94 4.36
CA ASP A 122 9.73 -19.07 4.74
C ASP A 122 10.31 -18.86 6.13
N LYS A 123 9.95 -19.74 7.06
CA LYS A 123 10.34 -19.66 8.48
C LYS A 123 11.79 -20.10 8.74
N LYS A 124 12.69 -20.09 7.73
CA LYS A 124 14.13 -20.33 7.97
C LYS A 124 14.61 -19.35 9.05
N LYS A 125 15.46 -19.83 9.96
CA LYS A 125 15.85 -19.12 11.20
C LYS A 125 16.49 -17.75 10.90
N ILE A 126 15.65 -16.73 10.73
CA ILE A 126 16.05 -15.33 10.79
C ILE A 126 16.18 -14.99 12.28
N LYS A 127 17.35 -14.49 12.68
CA LYS A 127 17.61 -14.04 14.05
C LYS A 127 17.02 -12.64 14.26
N GLY A 128 16.54 -12.37 15.49
CA GLY A 128 16.02 -11.07 15.91
C GLY A 128 14.51 -10.90 15.81
N ASP A 129 13.96 -9.98 16.60
CA ASP A 129 12.53 -9.68 16.65
C ASP A 129 12.04 -8.99 15.37
N LEU A 130 10.76 -9.18 15.03
CA LEU A 130 10.10 -8.55 13.88
C LEU A 130 10.15 -7.02 14.02
N HIS A 131 10.65 -6.34 13.00
CA HIS A 131 10.74 -4.89 12.98
C HIS A 131 10.63 -4.34 11.56
N MET A 132 10.39 -3.04 11.48
CA MET A 132 10.30 -2.27 10.26
C MET A 132 11.33 -1.15 10.27
N PHE A 133 11.97 -0.90 9.14
CA PHE A 133 12.75 0.30 8.91
C PHE A 133 11.97 1.26 8.03
N CYS A 134 11.89 2.53 8.47
CA CYS A 134 11.46 3.65 7.65
C CYS A 134 12.69 4.48 7.30
N LYS A 135 12.96 4.68 6.02
CA LYS A 135 14.17 5.36 5.53
C LYS A 135 13.80 6.51 4.60
N THR A 136 14.31 7.72 4.85
CA THR A 136 14.17 8.87 3.94
C THR A 136 15.36 8.99 3.00
#